data_AF-A0A6V7M850-F1
#
_entry.id   AF-A0A6V7M850-F1
#
_cell.length_a   1.000
_cell.length_b   1.000
_cell.length_c   1.000
_cell.angle_alpha   90.00
_cell.angle_beta   90.00
_cell.angle_gamma   90.00
#
_symmetry.space_group_name_H-M   'P 1'
#
loop_
_entity.id
_entity.type
_entity.pdbx_description
1 polymer ?
#
loop_
_entity_poly.entity_id
_entity_poly.type
_entity_poly.pdbx_seq_one_letter_code
_entity_poly.pdbx_strand_id
1 'polypeptide(L)'
;MISFFIGCNDMCSDVCYVNPPSRALENHRRDLIESFRILRDNLPRTIVLLIPIPSLRKRIFVNGKPPVCKLIAGFACSCFVGRQFESREDEMRKLAK
;
A
#
# COMPACT_ATOMS: atom_id res chain seq x y z
N MET A 1 8.45 8.98 20.67
CA MET A 1 7.90 7.78 20.02
C MET A 1 7.28 8.20 18.70
N ILE A 2 7.51 7.46 17.63
CA ILE A 2 6.95 7.74 16.30
C ILE A 2 6.14 6.53 15.86
N SER A 3 4.91 6.76 15.42
CA SER A 3 4.10 5.74 14.76
C SER A 3 4.22 5.90 13.25
N PHE A 4 4.50 4.80 12.56
CA PHE A 4 4.80 4.76 11.14
C PHE A 4 3.73 3.95 10.43
N PHE A 5 2.80 4.63 9.76
CA PHE A 5 1.74 4.04 8.95
C PHE A 5 1.87 4.55 7.50
N ILE A 6 2.85 4.00 6.79
CA ILE A 6 3.18 4.36 5.40
C ILE A 6 3.16 3.08 4.57
N GLY A 7 2.74 3.17 3.30
CA GLY A 7 2.66 2.03 2.38
C GLY A 7 1.33 1.89 1.65
N CYS A 8 0.29 2.62 2.07
CA CYS A 8 -1.01 2.56 1.40
C CYS A 8 -0.88 3.03 -0.05
N ASN A 9 -0.25 4.19 -0.30
CA ASN A 9 -0.13 4.71 -1.66
C ASN A 9 0.73 3.79 -2.55
N ASP A 10 1.82 3.26 -2.01
CA ASP A 10 2.71 2.31 -2.68
C ASP A 10 1.94 1.06 -3.14
N MET A 11 1.11 0.49 -2.26
CA MET A 11 0.43 -0.78 -2.49
C MET A 11 -0.97 -0.63 -3.11
N CYS A 12 -1.61 0.54 -3.05
CA CYS A 12 -2.97 0.74 -3.58
C CYS A 12 -3.02 1.52 -4.89
N SER A 13 -2.05 2.41 -5.15
CA SER A 13 -2.08 3.34 -6.29
C SER A 13 -0.82 3.30 -7.14
N ASP A 14 0.35 3.01 -6.57
CA ASP A 14 1.62 3.00 -7.32
C ASP A 14 1.97 1.61 -7.90
N VAL A 15 1.64 0.52 -7.19
CA VAL A 15 1.96 -0.86 -7.58
C VAL A 15 1.57 -1.22 -9.02
N CYS A 16 0.49 -0.65 -9.56
CA CYS A 16 0.02 -0.91 -10.93
C CYS A 16 0.83 -0.21 -12.02
N TYR A 17 1.72 0.72 -11.67
CA TYR A 17 2.65 1.37 -12.60
C TYR A 17 4.05 0.76 -12.56
N VAL A 18 4.30 -0.17 -11.62
CA VAL A 18 5.58 -0.87 -11.50
C VAL A 18 5.54 -2.21 -12.25
N ASN A 19 6.63 -2.53 -12.95
CA ASN A 19 6.80 -3.79 -13.67
C ASN A 19 8.10 -4.52 -13.27
N PRO A 20 8.05 -5.77 -12.75
CA PRO A 20 6.84 -6.46 -12.29
C PRO A 20 6.25 -5.80 -11.03
N PRO A 21 4.95 -5.97 -10.74
CA PRO A 21 4.31 -5.42 -9.54
C PRO A 21 5.03 -5.77 -8.23
N SER A 22 5.64 -6.96 -8.16
CA SER A 22 6.42 -7.40 -7.00
C SER A 22 7.59 -6.49 -6.66
N ARG A 23 8.11 -5.72 -7.63
CA ARG A 23 9.17 -4.75 -7.41
C ARG A 23 8.71 -3.58 -6.53
N ALA A 24 7.41 -3.24 -6.52
CA ALA A 24 6.90 -2.22 -5.61
C ALA A 24 7.06 -2.63 -4.14
N LEU A 25 6.89 -3.92 -3.81
CA LEU A 25 7.11 -4.43 -2.46
C LEU A 25 8.58 -4.29 -2.05
N GLU A 26 9.49 -4.58 -2.97
CA GLU A 26 10.93 -4.46 -2.70
C GLU A 26 11.36 -3.00 -2.55
N ASN A 27 10.83 -2.10 -3.38
CA ASN A 27 11.03 -0.66 -3.23
C ASN A 27 10.52 -0.19 -1.86
N HIS A 28 9.29 -0.54 -1.50
CA HIS A 28 8.70 -0.18 -0.21
C HIS A 28 9.53 -0.69 0.98
N ARG A 29 10.01 -1.94 0.91
CA ARG A 29 10.91 -2.53 1.91
C ARG A 29 12.21 -1.73 2.04
N ARG A 30 12.86 -1.41 0.91
CA ARG A 30 14.10 -0.62 0.88
C ARG A 30 13.88 0.76 1.48
N ASP A 31 12.81 1.42 1.09
CA ASP A 31 12.53 2.80 1.47
C ASP A 31 12.15 2.90 2.97
N LEU A 32 11.46 1.88 3.52
CA LEU A 32 11.24 1.75 4.97
C LEU A 32 12.55 1.56 5.74
N ILE A 33 13.43 0.67 5.27
CA ILE A 33 14.73 0.43 5.91
C ILE A 33 15.54 1.73 5.93
N GLU A 34 15.57 2.45 4.82
CA GLU A 34 16.29 3.72 4.74
C GLU A 34 15.69 4.78 5.67
N SER A 35 14.36 4.88 5.70
CA SER A 35 13.66 5.76 6.64
C SER A 35 14.01 5.44 8.10
N PHE A 36 14.06 4.16 8.47
CA PHE A 36 14.43 3.74 9.83
C PHE A 36 15.90 4.01 10.16
N ARG A 37 16.81 3.91 9.19
CA ARG A 37 18.22 4.32 9.37
C ARG A 37 18.32 5.81 9.65
N ILE A 38 17.63 6.64 8.86
CA ILE A 38 17.58 8.09 9.07
C ILE A 38 17.03 8.41 10.47
N LEU A 39 15.93 7.77 10.88
CA LEU A 39 15.37 7.96 12.22
C LEU A 39 16.34 7.53 13.33
N ARG A 40 17.00 6.39 13.19
CA ARG A 40 18.01 5.91 14.14
C ARG A 40 19.17 6.90 14.28
N ASP A 41 19.66 7.43 13.16
CA ASP A 41 20.85 8.27 13.11
C ASP A 41 20.58 9.69 13.63
N ASN A 42 19.33 10.18 13.53
CA ASN A 42 18.96 11.54 13.92
C ASN A 42 18.15 11.64 15.22
N LEU A 43 17.50 10.56 15.68
CA LEU A 43 16.60 10.56 16.84
C LEU A 43 16.98 9.47 17.85
N PRO A 44 18.08 9.64 18.60
CA PRO A 44 18.56 8.63 19.54
C PRO A 44 17.49 8.27 20.58
N ARG A 45 17.36 6.97 20.86
CA ARG A 45 16.38 6.38 21.81
C ARG A 45 14.91 6.54 21.43
N THR A 46 14.59 6.95 20.21
CA THR A 46 13.19 7.00 19.75
C THR A 46 12.67 5.60 19.46
N ILE A 47 11.56 5.23 20.11
CA ILE A 47 10.80 4.02 19.76
C ILE A 47 9.99 4.31 18.50
N VAL A 48 10.17 3.48 17.47
CA VAL A 48 9.40 3.49 16.23
C VAL A 48 8.42 2.32 16.24
N LEU A 49 7.13 2.62 16.13
CA LEU A 49 6.05 1.65 15.99
C LEU A 49 5.67 1.56 14.51
N LEU A 50 6.07 0.49 13.83
CA LEU A 50 5.63 0.21 12.46
C LEU A 50 4.23 -0.40 12.47
N ILE A 51 3.28 0.27 11.82
CA ILE A 51 1.92 -0.19 11.61
C ILE A 51 1.80 -0.66 10.16
N PRO A 52 1.59 -1.96 9.90
CA PRO A 52 1.42 -2.47 8.54
C PRO A 52 0.09 -2.03 7.96
N ILE A 53 0.02 -1.93 6.63
CA ILE A 53 -1.24 -1.68 5.94
C ILE A 53 -2.19 -2.88 6.03
N PRO A 54 -3.51 -2.66 6.01
CA PRO A 54 -4.48 -3.75 5.95
C PRO A 54 -4.30 -4.60 4.69
N SER A 55 -4.60 -5.90 4.80
CA SER A 55 -4.56 -6.81 3.65
C SER A 55 -5.56 -6.38 2.56
N LEU A 56 -5.05 -6.27 1.33
CA LEU A 56 -5.82 -5.90 0.14
C LEU A 56 -6.53 -7.09 -0.53
N ARG A 57 -6.41 -8.31 0.03
CA ARG A 57 -7.02 -9.57 -0.48
C ARG A 57 -8.51 -9.49 -0.73
N LYS A 58 -9.16 -8.57 -0.02
CA LYS A 58 -10.59 -8.49 0.14
C LYS A 58 -11.04 -7.15 -0.45
N ARG A 59 -11.70 -7.17 -1.62
CA ARG A 59 -12.56 -6.05 -2.11
C ARG A 59 -13.73 -5.72 -1.14
N ILE A 60 -13.67 -6.21 0.10
CA ILE A 60 -14.63 -6.03 1.18
C ILE A 60 -14.81 -4.55 1.53
N PHE A 61 -13.81 -3.70 1.24
CA PHE A 61 -13.89 -2.28 1.56
C PHE A 61 -14.98 -1.52 0.77
N VAL A 62 -15.49 -2.07 -0.34
CA VAL A 62 -16.46 -1.38 -1.22
C VAL A 62 -17.75 -2.15 -1.51
N ASN A 63 -17.80 -3.46 -1.22
CA ASN A 63 -19.01 -4.24 -1.43
C ASN A 63 -20.12 -3.81 -0.45
N GLY A 64 -21.31 -3.54 -0.98
CA GLY A 64 -22.45 -3.05 -0.19
C GLY A 64 -22.31 -1.62 0.35
N LYS A 65 -21.28 -0.87 -0.06
CA LYS A 65 -21.08 0.52 0.38
C LYS A 65 -21.77 1.53 -0.55
N PRO A 66 -22.12 2.73 -0.05
CA PRO A 66 -22.70 3.80 -0.86
C PRO A 66 -21.82 4.15 -2.07
N PRO A 67 -22.42 4.67 -3.17
CA PRO A 67 -21.68 5.05 -4.38
C PRO A 67 -20.50 5.99 -4.12
N VAL A 68 -20.64 6.92 -3.16
CA VAL A 68 -19.56 7.85 -2.79
C VAL A 68 -18.34 7.12 -2.22
N CYS A 69 -18.54 6.06 -1.43
CA CYS A 69 -17.43 5.27 -0.89
C CYS A 69 -16.73 4.48 -1.99
N LYS A 70 -17.48 3.98 -2.99
CA LYS A 70 -16.91 3.30 -4.15
C LYS A 70 -16.08 4.26 -5.00
N LEU A 71 -16.55 5.50 -5.17
CA LEU A 71 -15.82 6.56 -5.88
C LEU A 71 -14.51 6.90 -5.16
N ILE A 72 -14.57 7.16 -3.85
CA ILE A 72 -13.38 7.49 -3.04
C ILE A 72 -12.39 6.32 -3.05
N ALA A 73 -12.87 5.08 -2.88
CA ALA A 73 -12.00 3.91 -2.90
C ALA A 73 -11.39 3.67 -4.30
N GLY A 74 -12.12 3.94 -5.37
CA GLY A 74 -11.60 3.89 -6.73
C GLY A 74 -10.52 4.94 -6.99
N PHE A 75 -10.58 6.09 -6.34
CA PHE A 75 -9.54 7.12 -6.39
C PHE A 75 -8.34 6.78 -5.50
N ALA A 76 -8.58 6.42 -4.24
CA ALA A 76 -7.54 6.20 -3.25
C ALA A 76 -6.83 4.84 -3.40
N CYS A 77 -7.46 3.86 -4.04
CA CYS A 77 -6.92 2.53 -4.29
C CYS A 77 -7.28 2.04 -5.70
N SER A 78 -6.83 2.82 -6.69
CA SER A 78 -7.17 2.63 -8.10
C SER A 78 -6.68 1.31 -8.68
N CYS A 79 -5.56 0.75 -8.18
CA CYS A 79 -5.02 -0.50 -8.71
C CYS A 79 -5.91 -1.72 -8.37
N PHE A 80 -6.65 -1.69 -7.25
CA PHE A 80 -7.48 -2.81 -6.79
C PHE A 80 -8.99 -2.59 -6.99
N VAL A 81 -9.44 -1.34 -7.00
CA VAL A 81 -10.86 -0.97 -7.11
C VAL A 81 -11.19 -0.38 -8.48
N GLY A 82 -10.23 0.25 -9.15
CA GLY A 82 -10.43 0.86 -10.46
C GLY A 82 -10.51 -0.18 -11.58
N ARG A 83 -11.34 0.11 -12.60
CA ARG A 83 -11.47 -0.74 -13.80
C ARG A 83 -10.26 -0.67 -14.74
N GLN A 84 -9.42 0.35 -14.60
CA GLN A 84 -8.26 0.60 -15.47
C GLN A 84 -7.23 -0.54 -15.42
N PHE A 85 -7.14 -1.25 -14.30
CA PHE A 85 -6.15 -2.30 -14.06
C PHE A 85 -6.77 -3.70 -13.90
N GLU A 86 -8.02 -3.88 -14.36
CA GLU A 86 -8.74 -5.15 -14.27
C GLU A 86 -8.01 -6.30 -14.98
N SER A 87 -7.33 -6.00 -16.11
CA SER A 87 -6.51 -6.98 -16.83
C SER A 87 -5.31 -7.51 -16.03
N ARG A 88 -4.90 -6.82 -14.96
CA ARG A 88 -3.76 -7.17 -14.10
C ARG A 88 -4.19 -7.64 -12.71
N GLU A 89 -5.48 -7.91 -12.51
CA GLU A 89 -6.01 -8.30 -11.20
C GLU A 89 -5.31 -9.56 -10.64
N ASP A 90 -5.00 -10.54 -11.50
CA ASP A 90 -4.34 -11.78 -11.06
C ASP A 90 -2.91 -11.55 -10.56
N GLU A 91 -2.18 -10.60 -11.16
CA GLU A 91 -0.85 -10.19 -10.67
C GLU A 91 -0.98 -9.55 -9.29
N MET A 92 -1.94 -8.64 -9.13
CA MET A 92 -2.18 -7.92 -7.88
C MET A 92 -2.70 -8.83 -6.76
N ARG A 93 -3.54 -9.82 -7.09
CA ARG A 93 -4.01 -10.85 -6.14
C ARG A 93 -2.87 -11.70 -5.59
N LYS A 94 -1.84 -11.98 -6.38
CA LYS A 94 -0.66 -12.73 -5.92
C LYS A 94 0.16 -11.93 -4.91
N LEU A 95 0.14 -10.60 -5.00
CA LEU A 95 0.83 -9.70 -4.07
C LEU A 95 0.06 -9.48 -2.77
N ALA A 96 -1.27 -9.50 -2.81
CA ALA A 96 -2.12 -9.29 -1.64
C ALA A 96 -2.11 -10.48 -0.65
N LYS A 97 -1.16 -11.41 -0.78
CA LYS A 97 -1.08 -12.65 0.01
C LYS A 97 -0.84 -12.40 1.48
#